data_AF-A0A7C3YVS0-F1
#
_entry.id   AF-A0A7C3YVS0-F1
#
_cell.length_a   1.000
_cell.length_b   1.000
_cell.length_c   1.000
_cell.angle_alpha   90.00
_cell.angle_beta   90.00
_cell.angle_gamma   90.00
#
_symmetry.space_group_name_H-M   'P 1'
#
loop_
_entity.id
_entity.type
_entity.pdbx_description
1 polymer ?
#
loop_
_entity_poly.entity_id
_entity_poly.type
_entity_poly.pdbx_seq_one_letter_code
_entity_poly.pdbx_strand_id
1 'polypeptide(L)'
;MAIIKITLNEDHLKLLSQMRVIEQEERFVGYDKYDLYYSSFLLETIAIIIGREKEAIPNTDMDPDGKKFPKELTDYLIQLHEYICDNLLYIESIIHQFLFTGIKPGVYKCKDYELIWEYVEQ
;
A
#
# COMPACT_ATOMS: atom_id res chain seq x y z
N MET A 1 2.72 -24.36 13.33
CA MET A 1 3.32 -23.65 12.19
C MET A 1 2.22 -22.79 11.61
N ALA A 2 2.40 -21.46 11.61
CA ALA A 2 1.33 -20.56 11.22
C ALA A 2 1.34 -20.37 9.70
N ILE A 3 0.16 -20.28 9.11
CA ILE A 3 -0.01 -19.85 7.72
C ILE A 3 -0.20 -18.34 7.74
N ILE A 4 0.67 -17.63 7.03
CA ILE A 4 0.50 -16.20 6.77
C ILE A 4 -0.40 -16.06 5.54
N LYS A 5 -1.32 -15.09 5.59
CA LYS A 5 -2.20 -14.75 4.47
C LYS A 5 -2.18 -13.24 4.25
N ILE A 6 -1.86 -12.83 3.03
CA ILE A 6 -1.91 -11.45 2.56
C ILE A 6 -2.98 -11.34 1.49
N THR A 7 -3.90 -10.39 1.67
CA THR A 7 -4.98 -10.12 0.72
C THR A 7 -4.67 -8.80 0.02
N LEU A 8 -4.46 -8.86 -1.29
CA LEU A 8 -4.24 -7.68 -2.12
C LEU A 8 -5.50 -7.42 -2.95
N ASN A 9 -6.03 -6.20 -2.90
CA ASN A 9 -7.08 -5.75 -3.80
C ASN A 9 -6.49 -4.79 -4.84
N GLU A 10 -7.29 -4.34 -5.80
CA GLU A 10 -6.85 -3.41 -6.86
C GLU A 10 -6.24 -2.12 -6.30
N ASP A 11 -6.81 -1.57 -5.24
CA ASP A 11 -6.32 -0.32 -4.64
C ASP A 11 -4.98 -0.52 -3.91
N HIS A 12 -4.77 -1.66 -3.26
CA HIS A 12 -3.45 -2.05 -2.75
C HIS A 12 -2.43 -2.06 -3.90
N LEU A 13 -2.74 -2.71 -5.02
CA LEU A 13 -1.80 -2.79 -6.15
C LEU A 13 -1.47 -1.43 -6.74
N LYS A 14 -2.45 -0.53 -6.87
CA LYS A 14 -2.21 0.86 -7.30
C LYS A 14 -1.24 1.56 -6.36
N LEU A 15 -1.42 1.45 -5.04
CA LEU A 15 -0.54 2.07 -4.05
C LEU A 15 0.87 1.48 -4.08
N LEU A 16 1.00 0.16 -4.16
CA LEU A 16 2.31 -0.52 -4.24
C LEU A 16 3.13 -0.05 -5.45
N SER A 17 2.46 0.26 -6.57
CA SER A 17 3.12 0.78 -7.77
C SER A 17 3.70 2.19 -7.64
N GLN A 18 3.33 2.92 -6.57
CA GLN A 18 3.73 4.32 -6.35
C GLN A 18 4.62 4.48 -5.11
N MET A 19 5.07 3.38 -4.50
CA MET A 19 5.90 3.45 -3.29
C MET A 19 7.29 4.02 -3.59
N ARG A 20 7.76 4.86 -2.68
CA ARG A 20 9.09 5.46 -2.72
C ARG A 20 10.12 4.50 -2.14
N VAL A 21 11.01 4.01 -2.99
CA VAL A 21 12.24 3.33 -2.55
C VAL A 21 13.26 4.40 -2.14
N ILE A 22 13.87 4.22 -0.97
CA ILE A 22 14.92 5.07 -0.43
C ILE A 22 16.21 4.27 -0.23
N GLU A 23 17.35 4.96 -0.36
CA GLU A 23 18.64 4.47 0.12
C GLU A 23 18.75 4.86 1.60
N GLN A 24 18.88 3.87 2.50
CA GLN A 24 19.06 4.13 3.93
C GLN A 24 20.55 4.23 4.31
N GLU A 25 21.42 3.48 3.63
CA GLU A 25 22.89 3.46 3.78
C GLU A 25 23.53 2.91 2.49
N GLU A 26 24.86 2.91 2.35
CA GLU A 26 25.58 2.38 1.16
C GLU A 26 25.22 0.92 0.78
N ARG A 27 24.62 0.15 1.70
CA ARG A 27 24.31 -1.27 1.50
C ARG A 27 22.81 -1.60 1.50
N PHE A 28 21.95 -0.63 1.80
CA PHE A 28 20.53 -0.91 2.03
C PHE A 28 19.64 0.03 1.22
N VAL A 29 18.75 -0.59 0.45
CA VAL A 29 17.58 0.06 -0.14
C VAL A 29 16.34 -0.44 0.59
N GLY A 30 15.36 0.43 0.78
CA GLY A 30 14.15 0.08 1.50
C GLY A 30 13.07 1.14 1.36
N TYR A 31 12.18 1.19 2.33
CA TYR A 31 11.03 2.09 2.35
C TYR A 31 10.99 2.82 3.69
N ASP A 32 10.65 4.10 3.67
CA ASP A 32 10.24 4.83 4.87
C ASP A 32 8.73 4.68 5.02
N LYS A 33 8.27 4.07 6.11
CA LYS A 33 6.83 3.90 6.37
C LYS A 33 6.13 5.23 6.68
N TYR A 34 6.87 6.25 7.13
CA TYR A 34 6.34 7.58 7.40
C TYR A 34 6.23 8.45 6.13
N ASP A 35 7.02 8.13 5.10
CA ASP A 35 7.08 8.87 3.82
C ASP A 35 7.02 7.88 2.64
N LEU A 36 6.03 6.98 2.68
CA LEU A 36 5.94 5.85 1.75
C LEU A 36 5.58 6.29 0.31
N TYR A 37 4.96 7.46 0.17
CA TYR A 37 4.52 8.02 -1.10
C TYR A 37 5.10 9.44 -1.25
N TYR A 38 5.48 9.86 -2.47
CA TYR A 38 6.10 11.17 -2.74
C TYR A 38 5.13 12.36 -2.52
N SER A 39 4.74 12.67 -1.29
CA SER A 39 3.79 13.77 -1.00
C SER A 39 3.76 14.22 0.46
N SER A 40 3.40 15.49 0.65
CA SER A 40 3.17 16.10 1.96
C SER A 40 1.81 15.74 2.59
N PHE A 41 0.86 15.23 1.80
CA PHE A 41 -0.51 14.96 2.26
C PHE A 41 -0.94 13.52 1.95
N LEU A 42 -0.85 12.65 2.96
CA LEU A 42 -1.06 11.21 2.82
C LEU A 42 -2.43 10.86 2.22
N LEU A 43 -3.52 11.36 2.81
CA LEU A 43 -4.88 11.00 2.40
C LEU A 43 -5.20 11.48 0.98
N GLU A 44 -4.79 12.70 0.64
CA GLU A 44 -4.95 13.24 -0.70
C GLU A 44 -4.20 12.39 -1.74
N THR A 45 -2.98 11.99 -1.40
CA THR A 45 -2.15 11.16 -2.28
C THR A 45 -2.76 9.80 -2.54
N ILE A 46 -3.21 9.11 -1.47
CA ILE A 46 -3.87 7.82 -1.61
C ILE A 46 -5.14 8.00 -2.46
N ALA A 47 -5.96 9.02 -2.19
CA ALA A 47 -7.18 9.29 -2.93
C ALA A 47 -6.92 9.54 -4.43
N ILE A 48 -5.86 10.27 -4.77
CA ILE A 48 -5.42 10.47 -6.16
C ILE A 48 -5.03 9.13 -6.80
N ILE A 49 -4.19 8.34 -6.13
CA ILE A 49 -3.68 7.07 -6.66
C ILE A 49 -4.83 6.08 -6.92
N ILE A 50 -5.82 6.01 -6.02
CA ILE A 50 -6.96 5.10 -6.20
C ILE A 50 -8.08 5.67 -7.08
N GLY A 51 -7.98 6.95 -7.48
CA GLY A 51 -8.93 7.62 -8.38
C GLY A 51 -10.17 8.21 -7.69
N ARG A 52 -10.11 8.45 -6.37
CA ARG A 52 -11.22 8.97 -5.55
C ARG A 52 -11.02 10.42 -5.08
N GLU A 53 -10.04 11.13 -5.61
CA GLU A 53 -9.75 12.54 -5.29
C GLU A 53 -10.99 13.46 -5.41
N LYS A 54 -11.83 13.24 -6.42
CA LYS A 54 -13.03 14.06 -6.70
C LYS A 54 -14.09 14.02 -5.59
N GLU A 55 -13.96 13.10 -4.65
CA GLU A 55 -14.85 12.97 -3.50
C GLU A 55 -14.40 13.84 -2.31
N ALA A 56 -13.35 14.65 -2.48
CA ALA A 56 -12.95 15.63 -1.49
C ALA A 56 -14.11 16.58 -1.14
N ILE A 57 -14.18 16.96 0.14
CA ILE A 57 -15.14 17.92 0.65
C ILE A 57 -14.81 19.28 0.02
N PRO A 58 -15.77 19.96 -0.64
CA PRO A 58 -15.53 21.25 -1.28
C PRO A 58 -14.95 22.30 -0.33
N ASN A 59 -14.09 23.17 -0.85
CA ASN A 59 -13.43 24.26 -0.12
C ASN A 59 -12.44 23.81 0.98
N THR A 60 -11.86 22.61 0.84
CA THR A 60 -10.81 22.12 1.75
C THR A 60 -9.42 22.07 1.10
N ASP A 61 -9.28 22.58 -0.13
CA ASP A 61 -8.03 22.56 -0.91
C ASP A 61 -6.89 23.37 -0.27
N MET A 62 -7.24 24.38 0.52
CA MET A 62 -6.28 25.28 1.20
C MET A 62 -6.14 24.95 2.69
N ASP A 63 -6.71 23.83 3.15
CA ASP A 63 -6.59 23.41 4.54
C ASP A 63 -5.11 23.06 4.85
N PRO A 64 -4.55 23.51 5.99
CA PRO A 64 -3.16 23.22 6.34
C PRO A 64 -2.83 21.72 6.39
N ASP A 65 -3.84 20.87 6.63
CA ASP A 65 -3.70 19.42 6.71
C ASP A 65 -3.99 18.71 5.37
N GLY A 66 -4.20 19.47 4.29
CA GLY A 66 -4.55 18.97 2.96
C GLY A 66 -6.06 18.72 2.76
N LYS A 67 -6.44 18.23 1.57
CA LYS A 67 -7.85 17.98 1.24
C LYS A 67 -8.51 17.02 2.24
N LYS A 68 -9.74 17.35 2.64
CA LYS A 68 -10.55 16.51 3.53
C LYS A 68 -11.52 15.66 2.74
N PHE A 69 -11.82 14.47 3.24
CA PHE A 69 -12.72 13.51 2.60
C PHE A 69 -13.87 13.15 3.56
N PRO A 70 -15.01 12.65 3.04
CA PRO A 70 -16.06 12.07 3.87
C PRO A 70 -15.49 10.98 4.77
N LYS A 71 -16.02 10.86 6.00
CA LYS A 71 -15.50 9.94 7.02
C LYS A 71 -15.29 8.51 6.52
N GLU A 72 -16.25 7.96 5.78
CA GLU A 72 -16.14 6.60 5.23
C GLU A 72 -14.96 6.43 4.28
N LEU A 73 -14.71 7.44 3.43
CA LEU A 73 -13.55 7.44 2.54
C LEU A 73 -12.26 7.66 3.34
N THR A 74 -12.23 8.59 4.29
CA THR A 74 -11.07 8.77 5.19
C THR A 74 -10.69 7.47 5.89
N ASP A 75 -11.64 6.78 6.52
CA ASP A 75 -11.40 5.52 7.22
C ASP A 75 -10.85 4.45 6.25
N TYR A 76 -11.38 4.39 5.02
CA TYR A 76 -10.89 3.47 3.98
C TYR A 76 -9.46 3.79 3.53
N LEU A 77 -9.13 5.07 3.27
CA LEU A 77 -7.79 5.49 2.86
C LEU A 77 -6.75 5.18 3.95
N ILE A 78 -7.10 5.41 5.21
CA ILE A 78 -6.25 5.07 6.38
C ILE A 78 -6.04 3.56 6.43
N GLN A 79 -7.10 2.76 6.34
CA GLN A 79 -7.02 1.30 6.38
C GLN A 79 -6.13 0.74 5.26
N LEU A 80 -6.21 1.27 4.04
CA LEU A 80 -5.34 0.86 2.93
C LEU A 80 -3.86 1.08 3.27
N HIS A 81 -3.52 2.26 3.80
CA HIS A 81 -2.15 2.60 4.16
C HIS A 81 -1.63 1.76 5.33
N GLU A 82 -2.40 1.67 6.42
CA GLU A 82 -2.05 0.86 7.59
C GLU A 82 -1.84 -0.61 7.19
N TYR A 83 -2.72 -1.16 6.36
CA TYR A 83 -2.58 -2.52 5.86
C TYR A 83 -1.25 -2.74 5.12
N ILE A 84 -0.88 -1.83 4.21
CA ILE A 84 0.40 -1.91 3.49
C ILE A 84 1.57 -1.79 4.47
N CYS A 85 1.54 -0.80 5.37
CA CYS A 85 2.61 -0.57 6.34
C CYS A 85 2.83 -1.77 7.27
N ASP A 86 1.76 -2.39 7.76
CA ASP A 86 1.81 -3.54 8.66
C ASP A 86 2.31 -4.80 7.95
N ASN A 87 2.04 -4.94 6.66
CA ASN A 87 2.37 -6.13 5.87
C ASN A 87 3.55 -5.93 4.91
N LEU A 88 4.25 -4.80 4.97
CA LEU A 88 5.20 -4.37 3.94
C LEU A 88 6.29 -5.41 3.63
N LEU A 89 6.85 -6.07 4.65
CA LEU A 89 7.85 -7.13 4.46
C LEU A 89 7.30 -8.29 3.63
N TYR A 90 6.09 -8.74 3.96
CA TYR A 90 5.43 -9.85 3.27
C TYR A 90 5.05 -9.45 1.86
N ILE A 91 4.51 -8.24 1.68
CA ILE A 91 4.17 -7.70 0.38
C ILE A 91 5.41 -7.60 -0.51
N GLU A 92 6.53 -7.07 -0.02
CA GLU A 92 7.77 -6.99 -0.79
C GLU A 92 8.32 -8.36 -1.20
N SER A 93 8.21 -9.35 -0.30
CA SER A 93 8.59 -10.73 -0.64
C SER A 93 7.68 -11.34 -1.72
N ILE A 94 6.38 -11.00 -1.73
CA ILE A 94 5.45 -11.38 -2.81
C ILE A 94 5.85 -10.67 -4.12
N ILE A 95 6.07 -9.35 -4.09
CA ILE A 95 6.43 -8.56 -5.28
C ILE A 95 7.69 -9.13 -5.92
N HIS A 96 8.73 -9.38 -5.14
CA HIS A 96 9.98 -9.96 -5.63
C HIS A 96 9.78 -11.36 -6.21
N GLN A 97 9.02 -12.23 -5.54
CA GLN A 97 8.78 -13.59 -6.02
C GLN A 97 7.96 -13.62 -7.31
N PHE A 98 6.99 -12.71 -7.47
CA PHE A 98 6.10 -12.65 -8.63
C PHE A 98 6.54 -11.60 -9.66
N LEU A 99 7.77 -11.09 -9.61
CA LEU A 99 8.26 -10.02 -10.50
C LEU A 99 8.06 -10.33 -11.99
N PHE A 100 8.29 -11.59 -12.39
CA PHE A 100 8.18 -11.99 -13.79
C PHE A 100 6.74 -12.22 -14.26
N THR A 101 5.87 -12.73 -13.38
CA THR A 101 4.48 -13.08 -13.71
C THR A 101 3.49 -11.94 -13.43
N GLY A 102 3.90 -10.96 -12.62
CA GLY A 102 3.06 -9.91 -12.10
C GLY A 102 2.25 -10.36 -10.88
N ILE A 103 1.98 -9.40 -10.00
CA ILE A 103 1.03 -9.56 -8.89
C ILE A 103 -0.40 -9.27 -9.37
N LYS A 104 -1.38 -9.91 -8.74
CA LYS A 104 -2.82 -9.78 -9.08
C LYS A 104 -3.64 -9.65 -7.78
N PRO A 105 -4.83 -9.04 -7.83
CA PRO A 105 -5.71 -9.03 -6.68
C PRO A 105 -6.10 -10.45 -6.28
N GLY A 106 -6.08 -10.75 -4.99
CA GLY A 106 -6.39 -12.07 -4.46
C GLY A 106 -5.66 -12.34 -3.15
N VAL A 107 -5.55 -13.62 -2.77
CA VAL A 107 -4.91 -14.04 -1.52
C VAL A 107 -3.58 -14.73 -1.82
N TYR A 108 -2.53 -14.26 -1.17
CA TYR A 108 -1.22 -14.89 -1.14
C TYR A 108 -1.03 -15.55 0.21
N LYS A 109 -0.59 -16.80 0.22
CA LYS A 109 -0.31 -17.53 1.47
C LYS A 109 1.07 -18.17 1.45
N CYS A 110 1.69 -18.28 2.61
CA CYS A 110 2.91 -19.06 2.81
C CYS A 110 2.96 -19.60 4.23
N LYS A 111 3.92 -20.50 4.49
CA LYS A 111 4.31 -20.81 5.86
C LYS A 111 5.22 -19.71 6.40
N ASP A 112 5.03 -19.33 7.65
CA ASP A 112 5.70 -18.24 8.34
C ASP A 112 7.25 -18.24 8.25
N TYR A 113 7.89 -19.40 8.18
CA TYR A 113 9.36 -19.53 8.10
C TYR A 113 9.91 -19.71 6.68
N GLU A 114 9.07 -19.94 5.67
CA GLU A 114 9.53 -20.23 4.29
C GLU A 114 9.48 -19.00 3.39
N LEU A 115 8.46 -18.14 3.57
CA LEU A 115 8.18 -17.00 2.67
C LEU A 115 8.13 -17.37 1.18
N ILE A 116 7.79 -18.63 0.88
CA ILE A 116 7.49 -19.10 -0.48
C ILE A 116 5.99 -18.98 -0.65
N TRP A 117 5.57 -17.99 -1.45
CA TRP A 117 4.19 -17.59 -1.59
C TRP A 117 3.45 -18.39 -2.66
N GLU A 118 2.24 -18.80 -2.33
CA GLU A 118 1.27 -19.39 -3.26
C GLU A 118 0.13 -18.39 -3.47
N TYR A 119 -0.19 -18.11 -4.73
CA TYR A 119 -1.39 -17.37 -5.09
C TYR A 119 -2.61 -18.30 -5.04
N VAL A 120 -3.66 -17.86 -4.34
CA VAL A 120 -4.95 -18.55 -4.25
C VAL A 120 -5.97 -17.68 -4.96
N GLU A 121 -6.38 -18.14 -6.14
CA GLU A 121 -7.47 -17.52 -6.90
C GLU A 121 -8.78 -17.62 -6.10
N GLN A 122 -9.52 -16.51 -6.04
CA GLN A 122 -10.85 -16.46 -5.40
C GLN A 122 -11.95 -16.88 -6.36
#